data_AF-A0A4Q9M5S0-F1
#
_entry.id   AF-A0A4Q9M5S0-F1
#
_cell.length_a   1.000
_cell.length_b   1.000
_cell.length_c   1.000
_cell.angle_alpha   90.00
_cell.angle_beta   90.00
_cell.angle_gamma   90.00
#
_symmetry.space_group_name_H-M   'P 1'
#
loop_
_entity.id
_entity.type
_entity.pdbx_description
1 polymer ?
#
loop_
_entity_poly.entity_id
_entity_poly.type
_entity_poly.pdbx_seq_one_letter_code
_entity_poly.pdbx_strand_id
1 'polypeptide(L)'
;MTISLIRIEILIIIKQILDGLRFCHFKNNVYGNLSLHKFVLTDSYKVKFLGNDLHLLNKDSVKNYDCKKNEQERTDGLDKAPEIRNGSSYTCKTDIWYLGSLIYYIYTKTRYLGYIDSNSLDNETTDFISFFLKEDPSSRPNIDFLFLNNYFDEIFKFLDIFNKIQDFTWEINSFLIISKKDNLITVEKNEFKFFILEIIPDKLSSCDGLIRLFLYYYSKNVDFYRGLSKSYNFSRYIYFFVGFDLDSLYSVTQLDFTAIKILEHIVNIILSHLYAGEIFMLKDFDLTYIKMFLNYYPA
;
A
#
# COMPACT_ATOMS: atom_id res chain seq x y z
N MET A 1 0.85 -21.00 21.95
CA MET A 1 -0.02 -19.81 22.06
C MET A 1 -0.14 -19.21 20.67
N THR A 2 -1.24 -19.46 19.98
CA THR A 2 -1.47 -18.96 18.62
C THR A 2 -2.00 -17.55 18.76
N ILE A 3 -1.18 -16.54 18.45
CA ILE A 3 -1.63 -15.14 18.43
C ILE A 3 -2.60 -15.01 17.26
N SER A 4 -3.87 -14.73 17.54
CA SER A 4 -4.84 -14.35 16.52
C SER A 4 -4.67 -12.86 16.26
N LEU A 5 -4.26 -12.51 15.04
CA LEU A 5 -4.14 -11.11 14.63
C LEU A 5 -5.53 -10.52 14.42
N ILE A 6 -5.73 -9.26 14.81
CA ILE A 6 -6.94 -8.50 14.46
C ILE A 6 -6.80 -7.89 13.06
N ARG A 7 -7.92 -7.47 12.44
CA ARG A 7 -7.96 -6.97 11.05
C ARG A 7 -6.91 -5.89 10.76
N ILE A 8 -6.83 -4.86 11.60
CA ILE A 8 -5.89 -3.76 11.39
C ILE A 8 -4.43 -4.22 11.40
N GLU A 9 -4.07 -5.21 12.22
CA GLU A 9 -2.72 -5.79 12.23
C GLU A 9 -2.42 -6.52 10.94
N ILE A 10 -3.40 -7.27 10.41
CA ILE A 10 -3.29 -7.93 9.11
C ILE A 10 -3.10 -6.89 7.98
N LEU A 11 -3.89 -5.81 7.98
CA LEU A 11 -3.75 -4.73 7.00
C LEU A 11 -2.37 -4.08 7.06
N ILE A 12 -1.85 -3.81 8.26
CA ILE A 12 -0.50 -3.28 8.47
C ILE A 12 0.58 -4.21 7.93
N ILE A 13 0.43 -5.53 8.13
CA ILE A 13 1.36 -6.54 7.61
C ILE A 13 1.31 -6.57 6.08
N ILE A 14 0.10 -6.65 5.49
CA ILE A 14 -0.09 -6.68 4.04
C ILE A 14 0.47 -5.41 3.39
N LYS A 15 0.21 -4.23 3.99
CA LYS A 15 0.72 -2.94 3.50
C LYS A 15 2.24 -2.91 3.44
N GLN A 16 2.91 -3.40 4.48
CA GLN A 16 4.38 -3.48 4.49
C GLN A 16 4.94 -4.51 3.51
N ILE A 17 4.25 -5.64 3.29
CA ILE A 17 4.61 -6.61 2.25
C ILE A 17 4.50 -5.95 0.87
N LEU A 18 3.42 -5.19 0.62
CA LEU A 18 3.26 -4.41 -0.60
C LEU A 18 4.37 -3.38 -0.77
N ASP A 19 4.78 -2.67 0.29
CA ASP A 19 5.88 -1.69 0.24
C ASP A 19 7.20 -2.35 -0.19
N GLY A 20 7.53 -3.52 0.37
CA GLY A 20 8.74 -4.26 -0.01
C GLY A 20 8.70 -4.80 -1.44
N LEU A 21 7.55 -5.31 -1.87
CA LEU A 21 7.36 -5.77 -3.25
C LEU A 21 7.39 -4.60 -4.25
N ARG A 22 6.82 -3.45 -3.90
CA ARG A 22 6.86 -2.23 -4.72
C ARG A 22 8.29 -1.82 -5.00
N PHE A 23 9.14 -1.83 -3.97
CA PHE A 23 10.57 -1.57 -4.12
C PHE A 23 11.23 -2.56 -5.09
N CYS A 24 10.92 -3.86 -4.98
CA CYS A 24 11.45 -4.88 -5.89
C CYS A 24 11.01 -4.64 -7.34
N HIS A 25 9.71 -4.41 -7.57
CA HIS A 25 9.13 -4.17 -8.88
C HIS A 25 9.63 -2.87 -9.51
N PHE A 26 9.86 -1.83 -8.71
CA PHE A 26 10.47 -0.58 -9.16
C PHE A 26 11.89 -0.78 -9.70
N LYS A 27 12.62 -1.76 -9.17
CA LYS A 27 13.93 -2.21 -9.68
C LYS A 27 13.82 -3.26 -10.79
N ASN A 28 12.62 -3.48 -11.35
CA ASN A 28 12.30 -4.50 -12.35
C ASN A 28 12.65 -5.94 -11.91
N ASN A 29 12.61 -6.22 -10.61
CA ASN A 29 12.89 -7.53 -10.07
C ASN A 29 11.58 -8.24 -9.68
N VAL A 30 11.52 -9.55 -9.94
CA VAL A 30 10.47 -10.43 -9.44
C VAL A 30 10.97 -11.08 -8.15
N TYR A 31 10.19 -11.02 -7.06
CA TYR A 31 10.55 -11.67 -5.80
C TYR A 31 10.45 -13.20 -5.93
N GLY A 32 9.42 -13.68 -6.63
CA GLY A 32 9.30 -15.03 -7.18
C GLY A 32 8.91 -16.13 -6.19
N ASN A 33 8.91 -15.85 -4.89
CA ASN A 33 8.54 -16.82 -3.85
C ASN A 33 8.05 -16.13 -2.55
N LEU A 34 6.81 -15.63 -2.57
CA LEU A 34 6.19 -15.10 -1.35
C LEU A 34 5.57 -16.23 -0.54
N SER A 35 6.03 -16.40 0.69
CA SER A 35 5.49 -17.38 1.63
C SER A 35 5.71 -16.89 3.06
N LEU A 36 4.85 -17.30 4.00
CA LEU A 36 4.83 -16.74 5.35
C LEU A 36 6.17 -16.86 6.10
N HIS A 37 6.91 -17.95 5.87
CA HIS A 37 8.22 -18.19 6.49
C HIS A 37 9.35 -17.29 5.96
N LYS A 38 9.08 -16.52 4.91
CA LYS A 38 9.98 -15.48 4.37
C LYS A 38 9.76 -14.13 5.03
N PHE A 39 8.94 -14.05 6.08
CA PHE A 39 8.71 -12.82 6.82
C PHE A 39 8.95 -13.05 8.31
N VAL A 40 9.62 -12.09 8.95
CA VAL A 40 9.67 -11.98 10.41
C VAL A 40 8.90 -10.74 10.81
N LEU A 41 8.06 -10.91 11.83
CA LEU A 41 7.42 -9.80 12.52
C LEU A 41 8.24 -9.46 13.76
N THR A 42 8.55 -8.19 13.94
CA THR A 42 9.05 -7.70 15.24
C THR A 42 7.88 -7.38 16.17
N ASP A 43 8.19 -7.08 17.44
CA ASP A 43 7.21 -6.73 18.49
C ASP A 43 6.32 -5.51 18.15
N SER A 44 6.67 -4.75 17.12
CA SER A 44 5.94 -3.59 16.59
C SER A 44 5.23 -3.86 15.27
N TYR A 45 4.98 -5.13 14.93
CA TYR A 45 4.43 -5.58 13.64
C TYR A 45 5.26 -5.13 12.43
N LYS A 46 6.54 -4.78 12.62
CA LYS A 46 7.42 -4.44 11.51
C LYS A 46 7.74 -5.72 10.73
N VAL A 47 7.40 -5.73 9.45
CA VAL A 47 7.69 -6.84 8.56
C VAL A 47 9.12 -6.72 8.06
N LYS A 48 9.94 -7.75 8.29
CA LYS A 48 11.24 -7.91 7.65
C LYS A 48 11.20 -9.10 6.70
N PHE A 49 11.61 -8.87 5.46
CA PHE A 49 11.78 -9.92 4.47
C PHE A 49 13.02 -10.76 4.83
N LEU A 50 12.86 -12.08 4.86
CA LEU A 50 13.91 -13.05 5.07
C LEU A 50 14.33 -13.70 3.76
N GLY A 51 15.62 -14.00 3.68
CA GLY A 51 16.24 -14.75 2.59
C GLY A 51 17.02 -13.83 1.66
N ASN A 52 18.29 -14.16 1.48
CA ASN A 52 19.11 -13.63 0.39
C ASN A 52 18.83 -14.35 -0.93
N ASP A 53 17.87 -15.28 -0.95
CA ASP A 53 17.35 -15.96 -2.14
C ASP A 53 16.43 -15.03 -2.94
N LEU A 54 16.75 -13.73 -3.00
CA LEU A 54 16.36 -12.91 -4.13
C LEU A 54 17.03 -13.60 -5.33
N HIS A 55 16.36 -14.61 -5.87
CA HIS A 55 16.44 -14.88 -7.28
C HIS A 55 15.88 -13.62 -7.91
N LEU A 56 16.74 -12.59 -8.02
CA LEU A 56 16.54 -11.43 -8.87
C LEU A 56 16.53 -12.02 -10.26
N LEU A 57 15.37 -12.58 -10.60
CA LEU A 57 15.12 -13.19 -11.87
C LEU A 57 14.95 -12.00 -12.79
N ASN A 58 16.08 -11.50 -13.27
CA ASN A 58 16.13 -10.49 -14.30
C ASN A 58 15.25 -11.00 -15.45
N LYS A 59 14.53 -10.12 -16.14
CA LYS A 59 13.66 -10.50 -17.28
C LYS A 59 14.35 -11.41 -18.29
N ASP A 60 15.68 -11.30 -18.41
CA ASP A 60 16.52 -12.08 -19.33
C ASP A 60 16.85 -13.50 -18.82
N SER A 61 16.57 -13.80 -17.54
CA SER A 61 16.70 -15.12 -16.95
C SER A 61 15.38 -15.89 -17.06
N VAL A 62 14.88 -16.02 -18.29
CA VAL A 62 13.87 -17.02 -18.64
C VAL A 62 14.52 -18.39 -18.44
N LYS A 63 14.57 -18.86 -17.19
CA LYS A 63 14.75 -20.28 -16.93
C LYS A 63 13.46 -20.92 -17.39
N ASN A 64 13.49 -21.51 -18.58
CA ASN A 64 12.59 -22.59 -18.96
C ASN A 64 12.74 -23.65 -17.86
N TYR A 65 11.90 -23.59 -16.83
CA TYR A 65 11.77 -24.70 -15.91
C TYR A 65 11.28 -25.86 -16.76
N ASP A 66 12.13 -26.86 -16.94
CA ASP A 66 11.88 -28.04 -17.77
C ASP A 66 10.59 -28.71 -17.31
N CYS A 67 9.48 -28.44 -17.99
CA CYS A 67 8.14 -28.84 -17.57
C CYS A 67 7.65 -30.04 -18.39
N LYS A 68 8.25 -31.20 -18.11
CA LYS A 68 7.53 -32.47 -18.18
C LYS A 68 7.04 -32.82 -16.78
N LYS A 69 6.04 -32.07 -16.30
CA LYS A 69 5.33 -32.40 -15.07
C LYS A 69 4.00 -33.06 -15.39
N ASN A 70 3.71 -34.18 -14.71
CA ASN A 70 2.48 -34.96 -14.91
C ASN A 70 1.25 -34.14 -14.44
N GLU A 71 0.05 -34.43 -14.95
CA GLU A 71 -1.19 -33.67 -14.61
C GLU A 71 -1.45 -33.54 -13.10
N GLN A 72 -1.05 -34.54 -12.32
CA GLN A 72 -1.15 -34.53 -10.85
C GLN A 72 -0.27 -33.47 -10.17
N GLU A 73 0.89 -33.15 -10.75
CA GLU A 73 1.76 -32.06 -10.28
C GLU A 73 1.28 -30.67 -10.74
N ARG A 74 0.30 -30.60 -11.65
CA ARG A 74 -0.35 -29.34 -12.06
C ARG A 74 -1.51 -28.97 -11.13
N THR A 75 -2.11 -29.96 -10.46
CA THR A 75 -3.12 -29.79 -9.40
C THR A 75 -2.51 -29.60 -8.02
N ASP A 76 -1.30 -30.15 -7.76
CA ASP A 76 -0.51 -29.84 -6.57
C ASP A 76 0.25 -28.52 -6.74
N GLY A 77 -0.19 -27.48 -6.02
CA GLY A 77 0.47 -26.17 -6.01
C GLY A 77 -0.32 -25.05 -6.69
N LEU A 78 -1.64 -25.02 -6.54
CA LEU A 78 -2.50 -23.93 -7.01
C LEU A 78 -2.22 -22.59 -6.30
N ASP A 79 -1.48 -22.61 -5.19
CA ASP A 79 -0.86 -21.43 -4.57
C ASP A 79 0.29 -20.84 -5.43
N LYS A 80 0.75 -21.55 -6.46
CA LYS A 80 1.69 -21.06 -7.46
C LYS A 80 0.98 -20.47 -8.66
N ALA A 81 1.57 -19.39 -9.18
CA ALA A 81 1.05 -18.70 -10.34
C ALA A 81 0.94 -19.64 -11.56
N PRO A 82 -0.15 -19.57 -12.34
CA PRO A 82 -0.38 -20.39 -13.52
C PRO A 82 0.80 -20.42 -14.50
N GLU A 83 1.40 -19.26 -14.77
CA GLU A 83 2.55 -19.14 -15.65
C GLU A 83 3.77 -19.91 -15.13
N ILE A 84 3.95 -20.01 -13.80
CA ILE A 84 5.02 -20.80 -13.19
C ILE A 84 4.70 -22.30 -13.28
N ARG A 85 3.44 -22.69 -13.03
CA ARG A 85 3.00 -24.10 -13.16
C ARG A 85 3.16 -24.62 -14.60
N ASN A 86 2.93 -23.74 -15.56
CA ASN A 86 3.04 -24.05 -16.99
C ASN A 86 4.47 -23.92 -17.55
N GLY A 87 5.42 -23.46 -16.73
CA GLY A 87 6.80 -23.18 -17.16
C GLY A 87 6.91 -22.07 -18.22
N SER A 88 5.94 -21.16 -18.26
CA SER A 88 5.93 -19.99 -19.12
C SER A 88 6.81 -18.88 -18.59
N SER A 89 7.04 -17.85 -19.40
CA SER A 89 7.67 -16.60 -18.95
C SER A 89 6.85 -15.96 -17.83
N TYR A 90 7.54 -15.46 -16.80
CA TYR A 90 6.94 -14.81 -15.64
C TYR A 90 7.45 -13.37 -15.50
N THR A 91 6.71 -12.56 -14.73
CA THR A 91 6.99 -11.13 -14.54
C THR A 91 6.64 -10.71 -13.11
N CYS A 92 6.71 -9.41 -12.80
CA CYS A 92 6.25 -8.88 -11.52
C CYS A 92 4.77 -9.23 -11.21
N LYS A 93 3.96 -9.57 -12.22
CA LYS A 93 2.58 -10.08 -12.09
C LYS A 93 2.49 -11.44 -11.38
N THR A 94 3.59 -12.18 -11.35
CA THR A 94 3.70 -13.44 -10.63
C THR A 94 3.70 -13.21 -9.12
N ASP A 95 4.37 -12.16 -8.65
CA ASP A 95 4.32 -11.78 -7.23
C ASP A 95 2.91 -11.35 -6.80
N ILE A 96 2.14 -10.75 -7.71
CA ILE A 96 0.74 -10.38 -7.44
C ILE A 96 -0.11 -11.62 -7.16
N TRP A 97 0.06 -12.71 -7.92
CA TRP A 97 -0.63 -13.98 -7.63
C TRP A 97 -0.24 -14.54 -6.27
N TYR A 98 1.07 -14.61 -6.00
CA TYR A 98 1.57 -15.12 -4.73
C TYR A 98 1.10 -14.28 -3.54
N LEU A 99 0.99 -12.97 -3.71
CA LEU A 99 0.41 -12.09 -2.71
C LEU A 99 -1.06 -12.42 -2.44
N GLY A 100 -1.87 -12.63 -3.48
CA GLY A 100 -3.27 -13.06 -3.31
C GLY A 100 -3.39 -14.38 -2.55
N SER A 101 -2.55 -15.36 -2.90
CA SER A 101 -2.50 -16.66 -2.21
C SER A 101 -2.02 -16.55 -0.76
N LEU A 102 -1.06 -15.66 -0.50
CA LEU A 102 -0.57 -15.37 0.85
C LEU A 102 -1.64 -14.71 1.72
N ILE A 103 -2.35 -13.71 1.19
CA ILE A 103 -3.46 -13.04 1.91
C ILE A 103 -4.55 -14.07 2.23
N TYR A 104 -4.95 -14.89 1.26
CA TYR A 104 -5.88 -15.99 1.49
C TYR A 104 -5.42 -16.87 2.66
N TYR A 105 -4.17 -17.33 2.64
CA TYR A 105 -3.60 -18.14 3.71
C TYR A 105 -3.56 -17.42 5.08
N ILE A 106 -3.25 -16.12 5.11
CA ILE A 106 -3.21 -15.34 6.36
C ILE A 106 -4.58 -15.40 7.07
N TYR A 107 -5.67 -15.28 6.32
CA TYR A 107 -7.03 -15.30 6.88
C TYR A 107 -7.54 -16.72 7.14
N THR A 108 -7.40 -17.63 6.18
CA THR A 108 -8.05 -18.96 6.25
C THR A 108 -7.19 -20.03 6.93
N LYS A 109 -5.87 -19.77 7.06
CA LYS A 109 -4.84 -20.76 7.46
C LYS A 109 -4.79 -21.99 6.55
N THR A 110 -5.40 -21.93 5.37
CA THR A 110 -5.40 -23.00 4.36
C THR A 110 -4.73 -22.52 3.08
N ARG A 111 -4.12 -23.46 2.34
CA ARG A 111 -3.52 -23.14 1.03
C ARG A 111 -4.63 -22.79 0.05
N TYR A 112 -4.33 -21.87 -0.87
CA TYR A 112 -5.25 -21.57 -1.96
C TYR A 112 -5.36 -22.78 -2.91
N LEU A 113 -6.59 -23.20 -3.19
CA LEU A 113 -6.90 -24.39 -4.00
C LEU A 113 -7.56 -24.03 -5.35
N GLY A 114 -7.27 -22.84 -5.88
CA GLY A 114 -7.78 -22.40 -7.19
C GLY A 114 -9.15 -21.73 -7.17
N TYR A 115 -9.76 -21.55 -5.99
CA TYR A 115 -10.99 -20.79 -5.82
C TYR A 115 -11.01 -20.09 -4.46
N ILE A 116 -11.73 -18.96 -4.38
CA ILE A 116 -11.95 -18.23 -3.13
C ILE A 116 -13.25 -18.77 -2.52
N ASP A 117 -13.16 -19.41 -1.35
CA ASP A 117 -14.35 -19.79 -0.59
C ASP A 117 -14.96 -18.53 0.06
N SER A 118 -16.14 -18.10 -0.41
CA SER A 118 -16.82 -16.90 0.07
C SER A 118 -17.23 -16.97 1.53
N ASN A 119 -17.26 -18.17 2.15
CA ASN A 119 -17.55 -18.31 3.58
C ASN A 119 -16.30 -18.13 4.45
N SER A 120 -15.11 -18.12 3.85
CA SER A 120 -13.83 -18.12 4.58
C SER A 120 -13.24 -16.71 4.77
N LEU A 121 -13.73 -15.72 4.02
CA LEU A 121 -13.25 -14.35 4.00
C LEU A 121 -14.43 -13.38 4.05
N ASP A 122 -14.20 -12.17 4.59
CA ASP A 122 -15.15 -11.08 4.41
C ASP A 122 -15.19 -10.59 2.95
N ASN A 123 -16.28 -9.91 2.58
CA ASN A 123 -16.50 -9.43 1.21
C ASN A 123 -15.37 -8.50 0.73
N GLU A 124 -14.88 -7.63 1.60
CA GLU A 124 -13.84 -6.66 1.27
C GLU A 124 -12.52 -7.36 0.91
N THR A 125 -12.14 -8.38 1.70
CA THR A 125 -10.95 -9.21 1.46
C THR A 125 -11.13 -10.06 0.21
N THR A 126 -12.32 -10.64 0.01
CA THR A 126 -12.67 -11.42 -1.18
C THR A 126 -12.54 -10.58 -2.44
N ASP A 127 -13.15 -9.40 -2.44
CA ASP A 127 -13.12 -8.45 -3.56
C ASP A 127 -11.68 -8.01 -3.85
N PHE A 128 -10.92 -7.66 -2.81
CA PHE A 128 -9.52 -7.29 -2.93
C PHE A 128 -8.73 -8.41 -3.62
N ILE A 129 -8.65 -9.62 -3.04
CA ILE A 129 -7.78 -10.68 -3.58
C ILE A 129 -8.28 -11.24 -4.93
N SER A 130 -9.53 -11.02 -5.32
CA SER A 130 -10.10 -11.48 -6.60
C SER A 130 -9.35 -10.93 -7.83
N PHE A 131 -8.74 -9.75 -7.71
CA PHE A 131 -7.93 -9.12 -8.77
C PHE A 131 -6.55 -9.77 -8.93
N PHE A 132 -6.08 -10.47 -7.91
CA PHE A 132 -4.73 -11.02 -7.82
C PHE A 132 -4.68 -12.43 -8.43
N LEU A 133 -5.74 -13.20 -8.17
CA LEU A 133 -5.87 -14.61 -8.50
C LEU A 133 -6.51 -14.81 -9.88
N LYS A 134 -6.09 -14.00 -10.88
CA LYS A 134 -6.50 -14.15 -12.28
C LYS A 134 -5.54 -15.06 -13.03
N GLU A 135 -6.08 -16.00 -13.80
CA GLU A 135 -5.27 -16.95 -14.57
C GLU A 135 -4.32 -16.24 -15.54
N ASP A 136 -4.84 -15.29 -16.32
CA ASP A 136 -4.03 -14.42 -17.18
C ASP A 136 -3.26 -13.37 -16.35
N PRO A 137 -1.91 -13.34 -16.40
CA PRO A 137 -1.11 -12.33 -15.71
C PRO A 137 -1.38 -10.89 -16.15
N SER A 138 -1.79 -10.66 -17.40
CA SER A 138 -2.07 -9.31 -17.91
C SER A 138 -3.32 -8.69 -17.28
N SER A 139 -4.25 -9.56 -16.87
CA SER A 139 -5.47 -9.22 -16.14
C SER A 139 -5.25 -8.96 -14.64
N ARG A 140 -4.02 -9.09 -14.13
CA ARG A 140 -3.68 -8.74 -12.74
C ARG A 140 -3.22 -7.28 -12.67
N PRO A 141 -3.49 -6.53 -11.58
CA PRO A 141 -3.06 -5.15 -11.45
C PRO A 141 -1.54 -5.03 -11.28
N ASN A 142 -0.95 -3.86 -11.57
CA ASN A 142 0.40 -3.53 -11.10
C ASN A 142 0.35 -3.24 -9.61
N ILE A 143 1.45 -3.47 -8.90
CA ILE A 143 1.47 -3.31 -7.45
C ILE A 143 1.11 -1.90 -6.98
N ASP A 144 1.55 -0.87 -7.71
CA ASP A 144 1.25 0.51 -7.37
C ASP A 144 -0.27 0.80 -7.35
N PHE A 145 -1.03 0.08 -8.18
CA PHE A 145 -2.48 0.23 -8.26
C PHE A 145 -3.19 -0.34 -7.03
N LEU A 146 -2.56 -1.25 -6.30
CA LEU A 146 -3.14 -1.87 -5.11
C LEU A 146 -3.22 -0.90 -3.93
N PHE A 147 -2.34 0.09 -3.88
CA PHE A 147 -2.36 1.12 -2.84
C PHE A 147 -3.58 2.03 -2.93
N LEU A 148 -4.19 2.16 -4.12
CA LEU A 148 -5.35 3.02 -4.34
C LEU A 148 -6.69 2.35 -3.95
N ASN A 149 -6.66 1.10 -3.50
CA ASN A 149 -7.86 0.34 -3.17
C ASN A 149 -8.34 0.64 -1.75
N ASN A 150 -9.66 0.63 -1.53
CA ASN A 150 -10.26 0.90 -0.23
C ASN A 150 -9.95 -0.15 0.86
N TYR A 151 -9.36 -1.29 0.50
CA TYR A 151 -8.95 -2.34 1.46
C TYR A 151 -8.06 -1.82 2.60
N PHE A 152 -7.32 -0.73 2.40
CA PHE A 152 -6.44 -0.12 3.42
C PHE A 152 -7.06 1.08 4.15
N ASP A 153 -8.34 1.40 3.92
CA ASP A 153 -9.00 2.60 4.46
C ASP A 153 -8.94 2.69 5.99
N GLU A 154 -8.90 1.54 6.68
CA GLU A 154 -8.79 1.49 8.13
C GLU A 154 -7.47 2.10 8.64
N ILE A 155 -6.37 1.94 7.89
CA ILE A 155 -5.05 2.50 8.25
C ILE A 155 -5.08 4.03 8.26
N PHE A 156 -5.91 4.65 7.42
CA PHE A 156 -5.93 6.10 7.20
C PHE A 156 -7.01 6.83 8.00
N LYS A 157 -7.79 6.14 8.84
CA LYS A 157 -8.90 6.74 9.63
C LYS A 157 -8.51 7.92 10.50
N PHE A 158 -7.24 8.06 10.86
CA PHE A 158 -6.76 9.24 11.57
C PHE A 158 -6.96 10.54 10.77
N LEU A 159 -7.05 10.49 9.43
CA LEU A 159 -7.30 11.64 8.56
C LEU A 159 -8.77 12.11 8.57
N ASP A 160 -9.72 11.30 9.07
CA ASP A 160 -11.15 11.66 9.14
C ASP A 160 -11.43 12.90 10.00
N ILE A 161 -10.44 13.33 10.77
CA ILE A 161 -10.54 14.51 11.61
C ILE A 161 -10.43 15.83 10.82
N PHE A 162 -9.89 15.82 9.59
CA PHE A 162 -9.67 17.05 8.81
C PHE A 162 -10.91 17.95 8.72
N ASN A 163 -12.05 17.34 8.40
CA ASN A 163 -13.34 18.04 8.27
C ASN A 163 -13.98 18.42 9.62
N LYS A 164 -13.43 17.96 10.75
CA LYS A 164 -13.96 18.19 12.10
C LYS A 164 -13.20 19.30 12.84
N ILE A 165 -12.01 19.66 12.37
CA ILE A 165 -11.15 20.66 13.02
C ILE A 165 -11.37 22.03 12.36
N GLN A 166 -11.60 23.05 13.20
CA GLN A 166 -11.66 24.45 12.75
C GLN A 166 -10.27 24.98 12.40
N ASP A 167 -10.21 26.10 11.70
CA ASP A 167 -8.93 26.72 11.37
C ASP A 167 -8.17 27.18 12.61
N PHE A 168 -6.86 26.99 12.61
CA PHE A 168 -6.00 27.29 13.74
C PHE A 168 -4.58 27.61 13.29
N THR A 169 -3.82 28.22 14.18
CA THR A 169 -2.37 28.36 14.05
C THR A 169 -1.76 28.30 15.43
N TRP A 170 -0.83 27.37 15.64
CA TRP A 170 -0.13 27.19 16.90
C TRP A 170 1.37 27.20 16.67
N GLU A 171 2.05 27.93 17.55
CA GLU A 171 3.49 27.85 17.69
C GLU A 171 3.80 26.98 18.91
N ILE A 172 4.56 25.92 18.69
CA ILE A 172 4.89 24.90 19.67
C ILE A 172 6.41 24.94 19.88
N ASN A 173 6.84 25.26 21.09
CA ASN A 173 8.25 25.25 21.52
C ASN A 173 9.21 26.06 20.60
N SER A 174 8.74 27.14 19.94
CA SER A 174 9.51 28.06 19.07
C SER A 174 10.11 27.50 17.76
N PHE A 175 10.12 26.17 17.56
CA PHE A 175 10.69 25.54 16.35
C PHE A 175 9.66 24.80 15.49
N LEU A 176 8.42 24.69 15.96
CA LEU A 176 7.34 23.98 15.28
C LEU A 176 6.12 24.89 15.19
N ILE A 177 5.67 25.18 13.97
CA ILE A 177 4.41 25.86 13.71
C ILE A 177 3.49 24.85 13.02
N ILE A 178 2.28 24.68 13.55
CA ILE A 178 1.24 23.90 12.89
C ILE A 178 0.05 24.82 12.68
N SER A 179 -0.39 24.94 11.43
CA SER A 179 -1.57 25.71 11.08
C SER A 179 -2.51 24.89 10.22
N LYS A 180 -3.81 25.05 10.42
CA LYS A 180 -4.84 24.59 9.50
C LYS A 180 -5.58 25.79 8.93
N LYS A 181 -5.74 25.81 7.61
CA LYS A 181 -6.60 26.74 6.89
C LYS A 181 -7.43 25.97 5.88
N ASP A 182 -8.75 26.04 5.99
CA ASP A 182 -9.69 25.29 5.17
C ASP A 182 -9.37 23.78 5.13
N ASN A 183 -8.85 23.29 4.00
CA ASN A 183 -8.51 21.90 3.71
C ASN A 183 -7.00 21.61 3.74
N LEU A 184 -6.18 22.59 4.16
CA LEU A 184 -4.73 22.50 4.19
C LEU A 184 -4.21 22.57 5.63
N ILE A 185 -3.40 21.60 6.01
CA ILE A 185 -2.54 21.66 7.19
C ILE A 185 -1.11 21.93 6.73
N THR A 186 -0.49 22.93 7.34
CA THR A 186 0.92 23.26 7.17
C THR A 186 1.65 22.96 8.46
N VAL A 187 2.74 22.20 8.35
CA VAL A 187 3.67 21.90 9.43
C VAL A 187 5.01 22.53 9.07
N GLU A 188 5.39 23.58 9.78
CA GLU A 188 6.70 24.21 9.64
C GLU A 188 7.59 23.77 10.81
N LYS A 189 8.68 23.07 10.51
CA LYS A 189 9.63 22.60 11.51
C LYS A 189 11.04 22.93 11.03
N ASN A 190 11.76 23.78 11.77
CA ASN A 190 13.05 24.33 11.35
C ASN A 190 12.95 24.95 9.94
N GLU A 191 13.71 24.45 8.96
CA GLU A 191 13.70 24.90 7.55
C GLU A 191 12.68 24.14 6.67
N PHE A 192 11.98 23.14 7.22
CA PHE A 192 11.03 22.34 6.45
C PHE A 192 9.63 22.92 6.55
N LYS A 193 8.95 23.04 5.40
CA LYS A 193 7.50 23.16 5.32
C LYS A 193 6.95 21.87 4.73
N PHE A 194 5.99 21.28 5.43
CA PHE A 194 5.31 20.07 5.02
C PHE A 194 3.80 20.32 4.99
N PHE A 195 3.17 19.87 3.92
CA PHE A 195 1.76 20.12 3.63
C PHE A 195 0.99 18.82 3.70
N ILE A 196 -0.21 18.88 4.28
CA ILE A 196 -1.23 17.83 4.20
C ILE A 196 -2.50 18.49 3.68
N LEU A 197 -2.93 18.09 2.49
CA LEU A 197 -4.03 18.69 1.75
C LEU A 197 -5.12 17.65 1.51
N GLU A 198 -6.36 17.98 1.87
CA GLU A 198 -7.54 17.21 1.45
C GLU A 198 -8.17 17.88 0.22
N ILE A 199 -8.28 17.18 -0.91
CA ILE A 199 -8.96 17.71 -2.09
C ILE A 199 -10.43 17.34 -2.04
N ILE A 200 -11.30 18.35 -2.01
CA ILE A 200 -12.75 18.15 -2.05
C ILE A 200 -13.16 17.81 -3.49
N PRO A 201 -13.82 16.65 -3.75
CA PRO A 201 -14.16 16.18 -5.09
C PRO A 201 -14.91 17.20 -5.96
N ASP A 202 -15.77 18.03 -5.38
CA ASP A 202 -16.54 19.02 -6.14
C ASP A 202 -15.67 20.14 -6.77
N LYS A 203 -14.37 20.17 -6.46
CA LYS A 203 -13.34 21.04 -7.07
C LYS A 203 -12.34 20.26 -7.95
N LEU A 204 -12.68 19.04 -8.39
CA LEU A 204 -11.81 18.13 -9.16
C LEU A 204 -11.24 18.74 -10.45
N SER A 205 -11.98 19.62 -11.14
CA SER A 205 -11.55 20.22 -12.41
C SER A 205 -10.31 21.12 -12.29
N SER A 206 -9.94 21.53 -11.08
CA SER A 206 -8.78 22.39 -10.83
C SER A 206 -7.56 21.66 -10.27
N CYS A 207 -7.61 20.33 -10.09
CA CYS A 207 -6.51 19.60 -9.46
C CYS A 207 -5.74 18.69 -10.43
N ASP A 208 -4.70 19.28 -11.01
CA ASP A 208 -3.74 18.61 -11.90
C ASP A 208 -3.18 17.31 -11.30
N GLY A 209 -2.90 17.28 -9.99
CA GLY A 209 -2.28 16.13 -9.32
C GLY A 209 -3.13 14.87 -9.34
N LEU A 210 -4.41 14.96 -8.97
CA LEU A 210 -5.34 13.81 -9.01
C LEU A 210 -5.57 13.32 -10.44
N ILE A 211 -5.71 14.24 -11.39
CA ILE A 211 -5.89 13.90 -12.80
C ILE A 211 -4.64 13.19 -13.33
N ARG A 212 -3.43 13.69 -13.04
CA ARG A 212 -2.17 13.07 -13.42
C ARG A 212 -2.01 11.69 -12.79
N LEU A 213 -2.31 11.55 -11.49
CA LEU A 213 -2.30 10.27 -10.77
C LEU A 213 -3.20 9.25 -11.47
N PHE A 214 -4.44 9.64 -11.75
CA PHE A 214 -5.41 8.78 -12.42
C PHE A 214 -4.95 8.39 -13.83
N LEU A 215 -4.52 9.36 -14.65
CA LEU A 215 -4.05 9.11 -16.01
C LEU A 215 -2.80 8.22 -16.04
N TYR A 216 -1.85 8.47 -15.13
CA TYR A 216 -0.64 7.66 -14.98
C TYR A 216 -0.99 6.20 -14.69
N TYR A 217 -1.83 5.94 -13.69
CA TYR A 217 -2.19 4.58 -13.33
C TYR A 217 -3.12 3.90 -14.33
N TYR A 218 -4.03 4.67 -14.95
CA TYR A 218 -4.84 4.20 -16.05
C TYR A 218 -3.97 3.68 -17.20
N SER A 219 -3.01 4.49 -17.64
CA SER A 219 -2.11 4.14 -18.76
C SER A 219 -1.25 2.91 -18.48
N LYS A 220 -0.85 2.68 -17.22
CA LYS A 220 -0.03 1.52 -16.83
C LYS A 220 -0.82 0.23 -16.62
N ASN A 221 -2.15 0.32 -16.50
CA ASN A 221 -3.00 -0.82 -16.17
C ASN A 221 -4.12 -1.03 -17.20
N VAL A 222 -3.96 -0.55 -18.45
CA VAL A 222 -5.01 -0.56 -19.48
C VAL A 222 -5.66 -1.94 -19.65
N ASP A 223 -4.88 -3.03 -19.67
CA ASP A 223 -5.43 -4.37 -19.85
C ASP A 223 -6.22 -4.84 -18.61
N PHE A 224 -5.76 -4.50 -17.42
CA PHE A 224 -6.54 -4.66 -16.18
C PHE A 224 -7.85 -3.86 -16.23
N TYR A 225 -7.82 -2.62 -16.73
CA TYR A 225 -9.02 -1.79 -16.90
C TYR A 225 -9.99 -2.30 -17.98
N ARG A 226 -9.49 -2.92 -19.05
CA ARG A 226 -10.33 -3.54 -20.08
C ARG A 226 -11.11 -4.73 -19.52
N GLY A 227 -10.50 -5.46 -18.59
CA GLY A 227 -11.11 -6.57 -17.86
C GLY A 227 -11.83 -6.16 -16.58
N LEU A 228 -11.94 -4.86 -16.26
CA LEU A 228 -12.44 -4.40 -14.96
C LEU A 228 -13.84 -4.95 -14.72
N SER A 229 -13.99 -5.77 -13.69
CA SER A 229 -15.28 -5.94 -13.06
C SER A 229 -15.69 -4.58 -12.48
N LYS A 230 -16.98 -4.26 -12.48
CA LYS A 230 -17.56 -3.05 -11.89
C LYS A 230 -17.30 -2.88 -10.37
N SER A 231 -16.36 -3.63 -9.79
CA SER A 231 -16.15 -3.83 -8.36
C SER A 231 -14.83 -3.28 -7.81
N TYR A 232 -13.94 -2.67 -8.62
CA TYR A 232 -12.76 -2.02 -8.04
C TYR A 232 -13.19 -0.74 -7.30
N ASN A 233 -13.03 -0.75 -5.99
CA ASN A 233 -13.36 0.36 -5.12
C ASN A 233 -12.11 1.15 -4.76
N PHE A 234 -12.06 2.41 -5.18
CA PHE A 234 -11.00 3.32 -4.79
C PHE A 234 -11.13 3.71 -3.32
N SER A 235 -9.97 3.82 -2.65
CA SER A 235 -9.88 4.35 -1.29
C SER A 235 -10.45 5.77 -1.25
N ARG A 236 -11.22 6.09 -0.20
CA ARG A 236 -11.65 7.47 0.02
C ARG A 236 -10.50 8.42 0.36
N TYR A 237 -9.33 7.89 0.73
CA TYR A 237 -8.17 8.69 1.09
C TYR A 237 -7.26 9.01 -0.10
N ILE A 238 -7.61 8.60 -1.33
CA ILE A 238 -6.89 9.05 -2.53
C ILE A 238 -6.91 10.58 -2.68
N TYR A 239 -7.90 11.24 -2.06
CA TYR A 239 -8.06 12.69 -2.05
C TYR A 239 -7.17 13.41 -1.03
N PHE A 240 -6.45 12.68 -0.19
CA PHE A 240 -5.48 13.27 0.73
C PHE A 240 -4.09 13.22 0.12
N PHE A 241 -3.41 14.35 0.18
CA PHE A 241 -2.12 14.59 -0.44
C PHE A 241 -1.13 15.15 0.56
N VAL A 242 0.13 14.79 0.39
CA VAL A 242 1.23 15.33 1.19
C VAL A 242 2.42 15.74 0.33
N GLY A 243 3.21 16.69 0.81
CA GLY A 243 4.43 17.10 0.13
C GLY A 243 5.17 18.21 0.85
N PHE A 244 6.36 18.53 0.34
CA PHE A 244 7.17 19.67 0.78
C PHE A 244 7.02 20.89 -0.14
N ASP A 245 6.27 20.73 -1.22
CA ASP A 245 5.92 21.74 -2.21
C ASP A 245 4.48 21.47 -2.65
N LEU A 246 3.66 22.52 -2.71
CA LEU A 246 2.26 22.41 -3.15
C LEU A 246 2.15 22.05 -4.64
N ASP A 247 3.20 22.30 -5.42
CA ASP A 247 3.26 21.91 -6.84
C ASP A 247 3.68 20.45 -7.04
N SER A 248 4.18 19.77 -5.99
CA SER A 248 4.68 18.40 -6.03
C SER A 248 4.13 17.57 -4.86
N LEU A 249 2.85 17.23 -4.96
CA LEU A 249 2.11 16.48 -3.95
C LEU A 249 1.94 15.00 -4.31
N TYR A 250 1.86 14.16 -3.27
CA TYR A 250 1.74 12.70 -3.37
C TYR A 250 0.52 12.22 -2.61
N SER A 251 -0.22 11.24 -3.15
CA SER A 251 -1.36 10.67 -2.44
C SER A 251 -0.89 9.94 -1.17
N VAL A 252 -1.57 10.16 -0.04
CA VAL A 252 -1.25 9.48 1.23
C VAL A 252 -1.32 7.96 1.11
N THR A 253 -2.16 7.46 0.21
CA THR A 253 -2.33 6.02 -0.05
C THR A 253 -1.04 5.36 -0.57
N GLN A 254 -0.20 6.13 -1.25
CA GLN A 254 1.07 5.67 -1.83
C GLN A 254 2.27 5.79 -0.87
N LEU A 255 2.09 6.37 0.32
CA LEU A 255 3.14 6.43 1.33
C LEU A 255 3.47 5.03 1.84
N ASP A 256 4.74 4.76 2.14
CA ASP A 256 5.08 3.54 2.88
C ASP A 256 4.55 3.60 4.33
N PHE A 257 4.50 2.44 5.00
CA PHE A 257 3.96 2.38 6.35
C PHE A 257 4.70 3.28 7.35
N THR A 258 6.01 3.50 7.18
CA THR A 258 6.79 4.36 8.08
C THR A 258 6.38 5.83 7.92
N ALA A 259 6.24 6.31 6.69
CA ALA A 259 5.74 7.64 6.38
C ALA A 259 4.29 7.84 6.88
N ILE A 260 3.44 6.81 6.78
CA ILE A 260 2.08 6.84 7.33
C ILE A 260 2.12 7.01 8.86
N LYS A 261 2.99 6.29 9.59
CA LYS A 261 3.12 6.44 11.05
C LYS A 261 3.59 7.83 11.46
N ILE A 262 4.47 8.45 10.67
CA ILE A 262 4.89 9.84 10.91
C ILE A 262 3.71 10.79 10.70
N LEU A 263 2.93 10.60 9.62
CA LEU A 263 1.74 11.40 9.34
C LEU A 263 0.67 11.25 10.43
N GLU A 264 0.40 10.03 10.87
CA GLU A 264 -0.52 9.73 11.98
C GLU A 264 -0.05 10.43 13.27
N HIS A 265 1.26 10.42 13.54
CA HIS A 265 1.83 11.08 14.72
C HIS A 265 1.64 12.61 14.68
N ILE A 266 1.80 13.25 13.51
CA ILE A 266 1.50 14.67 13.32
C ILE A 266 0.03 14.96 13.65
N VAL A 267 -0.89 14.15 13.12
CA VAL A 267 -2.33 14.31 13.39
C VAL A 267 -2.66 14.08 14.86
N ASN A 268 -2.01 13.12 15.52
CA ASN A 268 -2.19 12.89 16.95
C ASN A 268 -1.71 14.08 17.80
N ILE A 269 -0.61 14.75 17.44
CA ILE A 269 -0.19 15.99 18.11
C ILE A 269 -1.28 17.06 18.03
N ILE A 270 -1.90 17.22 16.85
CA ILE A 270 -2.99 18.18 16.64
C ILE A 270 -4.19 17.84 17.52
N LEU A 271 -4.59 16.56 17.54
CA LEU A 271 -5.69 16.07 18.37
C LEU A 271 -5.44 16.27 19.86
N SER A 272 -4.25 15.93 20.35
CA SER A 272 -3.88 16.13 21.76
C SER A 272 -3.94 17.60 22.15
N HIS A 273 -3.46 18.49 21.29
CA HIS A 273 -3.51 19.93 21.55
C HIS A 273 -4.96 20.46 21.59
N LEU A 274 -5.85 19.97 20.71
CA LEU A 274 -7.26 20.39 20.67
C LEU A 274 -8.08 19.92 21.87
N TYR A 275 -7.91 18.65 22.27
CA TYR A 275 -8.86 17.98 23.16
C TYR A 275 -8.33 17.76 24.57
N ALA A 276 -7.02 17.60 24.75
CA ALA A 276 -6.45 17.30 26.06
C ALA A 276 -5.88 18.54 26.75
N GLY A 277 -5.60 19.64 26.03
CA GLY A 277 -4.94 20.84 26.58
C GLY A 277 -3.51 20.60 27.09
N GLU A 278 -3.06 19.35 27.17
CA GLU A 278 -1.73 18.94 27.58
C GLU A 278 -0.91 18.52 26.35
N ILE A 279 0.26 19.12 26.21
CA ILE A 279 1.31 18.68 25.29
C ILE A 279 1.93 17.42 25.93
N PHE A 280 1.25 16.28 25.83
CA PHE A 280 1.88 15.01 26.16
C PHE A 280 3.08 14.84 25.25
N MET A 281 4.27 15.03 25.84
CA MET A 281 5.61 14.75 25.31
C MET A 281 5.61 14.66 23.79
N LEU A 282 5.84 15.79 23.10
CA LEU A 282 6.16 15.81 21.67
C LEU A 282 7.34 14.85 21.47
N LYS A 283 7.03 13.57 21.20
CA LYS A 283 8.01 12.67 20.61
C LYS A 283 8.30 13.31 19.28
N ASP A 284 9.56 13.65 19.09
CA ASP A 284 9.97 14.29 17.86
C ASP A 284 9.59 13.41 16.66
N PHE A 285 9.22 14.03 15.55
CA PHE A 285 8.92 13.32 14.31
C PHE A 285 9.88 13.75 13.21
N ASP A 286 10.29 12.76 12.40
CA ASP A 286 11.33 12.94 11.40
C ASP A 286 10.74 13.16 10.00
N LEU A 287 10.54 14.43 9.64
CA LEU A 287 10.15 14.82 8.29
C LEU A 287 11.24 14.50 7.24
N THR A 288 12.49 14.27 7.65
CA THR A 288 13.59 13.91 6.74
C THR A 288 13.29 12.58 6.05
N TYR A 289 12.73 11.60 6.78
CA TYR A 289 12.34 10.33 6.21
C TYR A 289 11.29 10.49 5.10
N ILE A 290 10.22 11.25 5.37
CA ILE A 290 9.18 11.51 4.36
C ILE A 290 9.81 12.20 3.15
N LYS A 291 10.66 13.22 3.37
CA LYS A 291 11.34 13.92 2.26
C LYS A 291 12.19 12.98 1.42
N MET A 292 12.97 12.10 2.04
CA MET A 292 13.77 11.10 1.34
C MET A 292 12.89 10.11 0.57
N PHE A 293 11.79 9.65 1.16
CA PHE A 293 10.83 8.75 0.52
C PHE A 293 10.20 9.39 -0.72
N LEU A 294 9.69 10.62 -0.60
CA LEU A 294 9.05 11.35 -1.70
C LEU A 294 10.04 11.72 -2.82
N ASN A 295 11.32 11.93 -2.51
CA ASN A 295 12.33 12.15 -3.55
C ASN A 295 12.71 10.85 -4.29
N TYR A 296 12.44 9.67 -3.71
CA TYR A 296 12.81 8.39 -4.29
C TYR A 296 11.78 7.86 -5.29
N TYR A 297 10.50 8.11 -5.03
CA TYR A 297 9.40 7.73 -5.90
C TYR A 297 8.88 8.96 -6.63
N PRO A 298 8.85 9.00 -7.97
CA PRO A 298 8.29 10.14 -8.69
C PRO A 298 6.79 10.30 -8.42
N ALA A 299 6.34 11.56 -8.36
CA ALA A 299 4.94 11.96 -8.23
C ALA A 299 4.09 11.51 -9.44
#